data_AF-A0A7K8M2T3-F1
#
_entry.id   AF-A0A7K8M2T3-F1
#
_cell.length_a   1.000
_cell.length_b   1.000
_cell.length_c   1.000
_cell.angle_alpha   90.00
_cell.angle_beta   90.00
_cell.angle_gamma   90.00
#
_symmetry.space_group_name_H-M   'P 1'
#
loop_
_entity.id
_entity.type
_entity.pdbx_description
1 polymer ?
#
loop_
_entity_poly.entity_id
_entity_poly.type
_entity_poly.pdbx_seq_one_letter_code
_entity_poly.pdbx_strand_id
1 'polypeptide(L)'
;MKTSNVLLLILVLLYINTSTEWPTHTVCKEDNLEIHYKSCDPQQDFAFSIDHCSDITTHTFNIRAAAVLRHSIKELYVKLDMIINGKTVLTYSETLCGPGHAKLIFCGMKKGGNL
;
A
#
# COMPACT_ATOMS: atom_id res chain seq x y z
N MET A 1 -36.83 -3.06 29.84
CA MET A 1 -36.83 -2.55 28.45
C MET A 1 -35.67 -1.61 28.11
N LYS A 2 -35.12 -0.79 29.02
CA LYS A 2 -34.03 0.15 28.66
C LYS A 2 -32.64 -0.49 28.45
N THR A 3 -32.32 -1.55 29.18
CA THR A 3 -31.01 -2.24 29.10
C THR A 3 -30.81 -3.01 27.80
N SER A 4 -31.89 -3.55 27.22
CA SER A 4 -31.85 -4.30 25.95
C SER A 4 -31.40 -3.43 24.77
N ASN A 5 -31.92 -2.19 24.69
CA ASN A 5 -31.58 -1.26 23.62
C ASN A 5 -30.12 -0.79 23.70
N VAL A 6 -29.58 -0.64 24.90
CA VAL A 6 -28.17 -0.26 25.12
C VAL A 6 -27.24 -1.40 24.70
N LEU A 7 -27.57 -2.64 25.06
CA LEU A 7 -26.80 -3.82 24.65
C LEU A 7 -26.82 -4.00 23.12
N LEU A 8 -27.98 -3.80 22.49
CA LEU A 8 -28.13 -3.85 21.04
C LEU A 8 -27.29 -2.77 20.35
N LEU A 9 -27.27 -1.55 20.89
CA LEU A 9 -26.48 -0.44 20.36
C LEU A 9 -24.97 -0.73 20.44
N ILE A 10 -24.51 -1.29 21.57
CA ILE A 10 -23.12 -1.70 21.76
C ILE A 10 -22.74 -2.82 20.79
N LEU A 11 -23.61 -3.81 20.59
CA LEU A 11 -23.36 -4.90 19.64
C LEU A 11 -23.26 -4.37 18.20
N VAL A 12 -24.15 -3.47 17.80
CA VAL A 12 -24.14 -2.84 16.47
C VAL A 12 -22.87 -2.00 16.28
N LEU A 13 -22.48 -1.20 17.27
CA LEU A 13 -21.23 -0.42 17.21
C LEU A 13 -19.97 -1.31 17.15
N LEU A 14 -19.97 -2.46 17.82
CA LEU A 14 -18.87 -3.43 17.71
C LEU A 14 -18.86 -4.14 16.34
N TYR A 15 -20.03 -4.40 15.75
CA TYR A 15 -20.15 -5.07 14.45
C TYR A 15 -19.75 -4.18 13.27
N ILE A 16 -19.91 -2.85 13.37
CA ILE A 16 -19.52 -1.92 12.29
C ILE A 16 -17.99 -1.75 12.22
N ASN A 17 -17.26 -2.04 13.30
CA ASN A 17 -15.80 -1.83 13.37
C ASN A 17 -14.96 -3.00 12.86
N THR A 18 -15.56 -4.10 12.38
CA THR A 18 -14.82 -5.20 11.79
C THR A 18 -14.66 -5.01 10.28
N SER A 19 -14.24 -3.81 9.84
CA SER A 19 -13.71 -3.67 8.48
C SER A 19 -12.38 -4.43 8.44
N THR A 20 -12.37 -5.57 7.75
CA THR A 20 -11.16 -6.35 7.49
C THR A 20 -10.30 -5.75 6.38
N GLU A 21 -10.73 -4.61 5.79
CA GLU A 21 -9.98 -3.92 4.74
C GLU A 21 -9.27 -2.69 5.27
N TRP A 22 -8.04 -2.48 4.75
CA TRP A 22 -7.28 -1.25 4.95
C TRP A 22 -7.98 -0.05 4.33
N PRO A 23 -7.77 1.16 4.89
CA PRO A 23 -8.33 2.37 4.32
C PRO A 23 -7.72 2.69 2.95
N THR A 24 -8.48 3.41 2.13
CA THR A 24 -7.96 4.05 0.92
C THR A 24 -7.31 5.39 1.30
N HIS A 25 -6.04 5.55 0.96
CA HIS A 25 -5.27 6.77 1.18
C HIS A 25 -5.30 7.66 -0.05
N THR A 26 -5.27 8.97 0.17
CA THR A 26 -5.12 9.96 -0.91
C THR A 26 -3.65 10.36 -1.00
N VAL A 27 -3.04 10.13 -2.16
CA VAL A 27 -1.66 10.55 -2.46
C VAL A 27 -1.68 11.94 -3.08
N CYS A 28 -2.55 12.13 -4.08
CA CYS A 28 -2.72 13.37 -4.81
C CYS A 28 -4.21 13.67 -4.97
N LYS A 29 -4.56 14.94 -4.83
CA LYS A 29 -5.88 15.46 -5.15
C LYS A 29 -5.75 16.92 -5.62
N GLU A 30 -5.49 17.06 -6.90
CA GLU A 30 -5.37 18.32 -7.63
C GLU A 30 -6.44 18.39 -8.73
N ASP A 31 -6.66 19.58 -9.31
CA ASP A 31 -7.77 19.84 -10.24
C ASP A 31 -7.88 18.83 -11.39
N ASN A 32 -6.76 18.30 -11.89
CA ASN A 32 -6.70 17.35 -13.01
C ASN A 32 -6.02 16.02 -12.67
N LEU A 33 -5.71 15.77 -11.40
CA LEU A 33 -4.97 14.59 -10.97
C LEU A 33 -5.44 14.08 -9.61
N GLU A 34 -6.00 12.89 -9.59
CA GLU A 34 -6.34 12.17 -8.36
C GLU A 34 -5.62 10.82 -8.34
N ILE A 35 -4.91 10.56 -7.24
CA ILE A 35 -4.16 9.31 -7.04
C ILE A 35 -4.47 8.80 -5.63
N HIS A 36 -4.89 7.54 -5.57
CA HIS A 36 -5.21 6.85 -4.33
C HIS A 36 -4.51 5.49 -4.28
N TYR A 37 -4.25 4.99 -3.07
CA TYR A 37 -3.83 3.61 -2.88
C TYR A 37 -4.56 2.96 -1.71
N LYS A 38 -4.73 1.64 -1.78
CA LYS A 38 -5.20 0.78 -0.68
C LYS A 38 -4.30 -0.44 -0.64
N SER A 39 -3.75 -0.76 0.53
CA SER A 39 -2.95 -1.99 0.68
C SER A 39 -3.81 -3.23 0.40
N CYS A 40 -3.28 -4.14 -0.41
CA CYS A 40 -3.87 -5.45 -0.68
C CYS A 40 -3.22 -6.57 0.14
N ASP A 41 -2.23 -6.26 0.98
CA ASP A 41 -1.69 -7.22 1.96
C ASP A 41 -2.64 -7.30 3.16
N PRO A 42 -3.27 -8.46 3.43
CA PRO A 42 -4.20 -8.59 4.56
C PRO A 42 -3.51 -8.41 5.93
N GLN A 43 -2.17 -8.49 6.00
CA GLN A 43 -1.44 -8.39 7.27
C GLN A 43 -1.14 -6.96 7.71
N GLN A 44 -1.01 -6.01 6.77
CA GLN A 44 -0.64 -4.64 7.11
C GLN A 44 -0.95 -3.62 6.01
N ASP A 45 -1.14 -2.40 6.46
CA ASP A 45 -1.04 -1.20 5.63
C ASP A 45 0.41 -0.72 5.52
N PHE A 46 0.64 0.27 4.66
CA PHE A 46 1.92 0.96 4.52
C PHE A 46 1.71 2.44 4.27
N ALA A 47 2.73 3.25 4.54
CA ALA A 47 2.73 4.67 4.21
C ALA A 47 3.36 4.90 2.84
N PHE A 48 2.73 5.72 2.01
CA PHE A 48 3.25 6.11 0.70
C PHE A 48 2.85 7.54 0.36
N SER A 49 3.79 8.33 -0.15
CA SER A 49 3.56 9.68 -0.68
C SER A 49 4.44 9.95 -1.90
N ILE A 50 3.99 10.88 -2.75
CA ILE A 50 4.77 11.47 -3.84
C ILE A 50 5.12 12.90 -3.41
N ASP A 51 6.37 13.32 -3.60
CA ASP A 51 6.82 14.65 -3.13
C ASP A 51 6.09 15.79 -3.86
N HIS A 52 5.93 15.67 -5.19
CA HIS A 52 5.20 16.61 -6.03
C HIS A 52 4.30 15.87 -7.02
N CYS A 53 2.98 16.08 -6.94
CA CYS A 53 2.01 15.35 -7.75
C CYS A 53 2.12 15.65 -9.26
N SER A 54 2.51 16.87 -9.64
CA SER A 54 2.74 17.28 -11.02
C SER A 54 3.81 16.43 -11.75
N ASP A 55 4.80 15.92 -11.00
CA ASP A 55 5.96 15.23 -11.55
C ASP A 55 5.62 13.81 -12.02
N ILE A 56 4.41 13.32 -11.77
CA ILE A 56 4.01 11.99 -12.28
C ILE A 56 4.03 11.92 -13.82
N THR A 57 3.88 13.07 -14.48
CA THR A 57 3.93 13.19 -15.94
C THR A 57 5.35 13.13 -16.51
N THR A 58 6.40 13.27 -15.68
CA THR A 58 7.80 13.32 -16.13
C THR A 58 8.50 11.96 -16.16
N HIS A 59 7.77 10.84 -16.03
CA HIS A 59 8.25 9.45 -15.98
C HIS A 59 9.18 9.07 -14.81
N THR A 60 9.84 10.04 -14.19
CA THR A 60 10.64 9.89 -12.96
C THR A 60 10.17 10.93 -11.96
N PHE A 61 9.84 10.49 -10.75
CA PHE A 61 9.38 11.34 -9.64
C PHE A 61 9.85 10.75 -8.32
N ASN A 62 9.96 11.60 -7.30
CA ASN A 62 10.40 11.18 -5.96
C ASN A 62 9.22 10.71 -5.12
N ILE A 63 9.46 9.62 -4.37
CA ILE A 63 8.48 9.02 -3.47
C ILE A 63 9.06 8.89 -2.07
N ARG A 64 8.17 8.81 -1.07
CA ARG A 64 8.49 8.35 0.28
C ARG A 64 7.58 7.18 0.59
N ALA A 65 8.17 6.09 1.05
CA ALA A 65 7.43 4.90 1.45
C ALA A 65 7.99 4.39 2.77
N ALA A 66 7.11 3.90 3.64
CA ALA A 66 7.50 3.26 4.89
C ALA A 66 6.59 2.07 5.20
N ALA A 67 7.20 0.96 5.64
CA ALA A 67 6.48 -0.25 5.98
C ALA A 67 7.29 -1.12 6.94
N VAL A 68 6.59 -1.91 7.77
CA VAL A 68 7.23 -2.96 8.57
C VAL A 68 7.46 -4.18 7.70
N LEU A 69 8.67 -4.71 7.64
CA LEU A 69 8.98 -5.91 6.86
C LEU A 69 8.38 -7.17 7.51
N ARG A 70 7.34 -7.74 6.90
CA ARG A 70 6.79 -9.05 7.33
C ARG A 70 7.65 -10.24 6.90
N HIS A 71 8.54 -10.03 5.92
CA HIS A 71 9.48 -11.00 5.41
C HIS A 71 10.88 -10.40 5.27
N SER A 72 11.92 -11.23 5.31
CA SER A 72 13.28 -10.75 5.03
C SER A 72 13.46 -10.53 3.53
N ILE A 73 14.06 -9.43 3.12
CA ILE A 73 14.25 -9.05 1.70
C ILE A 73 15.64 -9.42 1.19
N LYS A 74 16.00 -10.71 1.31
CA LYS A 74 17.22 -11.23 0.66
C LYS A 74 17.11 -11.14 -0.86
N GLU A 75 15.92 -11.47 -1.35
CA GLU A 75 15.50 -11.30 -2.73
C GLU A 75 14.19 -10.51 -2.72
N LEU A 76 14.04 -9.59 -3.67
CA LEU A 76 12.88 -8.72 -3.77
C LEU A 76 12.59 -8.49 -5.25
N TYR A 77 11.34 -8.75 -5.63
CA TYR A 77 10.85 -8.64 -6.99
C TYR A 77 9.63 -7.72 -6.98
N VAL A 78 9.53 -6.84 -7.97
CA VAL A 78 8.35 -6.02 -8.19
C VAL A 78 7.61 -6.54 -9.41
N LYS A 79 6.29 -6.62 -9.31
CA LYS A 79 5.37 -6.86 -10.42
C LYS A 79 4.36 -5.73 -10.43
N LEU A 80 4.22 -5.06 -11.57
CA LEU A 80 3.27 -3.97 -11.78
C LEU A 80 2.30 -4.37 -12.89
N ASP A 81 1.00 -4.33 -12.61
CA ASP A 81 -0.05 -4.60 -13.58
C ASP A 81 -0.85 -3.29 -13.80
N MET A 82 -0.90 -2.80 -15.04
CA MET A 82 -1.76 -1.68 -15.43
C MET A 82 -3.11 -2.23 -15.87
N ILE A 83 -4.17 -1.78 -15.21
CA ILE A 83 -5.54 -2.25 -15.46
C ILE A 83 -6.38 -1.08 -15.98
N ILE A 84 -6.94 -1.25 -17.18
CA ILE A 84 -7.88 -0.29 -17.78
C ILE A 84 -9.16 -1.04 -18.10
N ASN A 85 -10.31 -0.50 -17.67
CA ASN A 85 -11.62 -1.11 -17.85
C ASN A 85 -11.68 -2.58 -17.36
N GLY A 86 -11.05 -2.85 -16.21
CA GLY A 86 -11.03 -4.18 -15.58
C GLY A 86 -10.14 -5.22 -16.27
N LYS A 87 -9.38 -4.85 -17.31
CA LYS A 87 -8.45 -5.74 -18.02
C LYS A 87 -7.02 -5.30 -17.80
N THR A 88 -6.13 -6.25 -17.54
CA THR A 88 -4.68 -5.99 -17.51
C THR A 88 -4.21 -5.71 -18.93
N VAL A 89 -3.75 -4.49 -19.19
CA VAL A 89 -3.27 -4.04 -20.50
C VAL A 89 -1.74 -4.06 -20.62
N LEU A 90 -1.04 -4.01 -19.48
CA LEU A 90 0.42 -4.07 -19.40
C LEU A 90 0.84 -4.74 -18.10
N THR A 91 1.82 -5.63 -18.17
CA THR A 91 2.49 -6.23 -17.01
C THR A 91 3.99 -5.95 -17.11
N TYR A 92 4.56 -5.42 -16.04
CA TYR A 92 5.99 -5.20 -15.88
C TYR A 92 6.49 -6.02 -14.69
N SER A 93 7.72 -6.54 -14.77
CA SER A 93 8.35 -7.26 -13.67
C SER A 93 9.84 -6.99 -13.63
N GLU A 94 10.38 -6.81 -12.42
CA GLU A 94 11.79 -6.47 -12.23
C GLU A 94 12.32 -7.04 -10.90
N THR A 95 13.57 -7.51 -10.94
CA THR A 95 14.32 -7.86 -9.73
C THR A 95 14.96 -6.61 -9.13
N LEU A 96 14.64 -6.33 -7.87
CA LEU A 96 15.17 -5.22 -7.08
C LEU A 96 16.32 -5.66 -6.17
N CYS A 97 16.20 -6.85 -5.58
CA CYS A 97 17.23 -7.50 -4.78
C CYS A 97 17.41 -8.96 -5.24
N GLY A 98 18.64 -9.41 -5.41
CA GLY A 98 19.01 -10.77 -5.77
C GLY A 98 20.51 -11.05 -5.56
N PRO A 99 20.98 -12.30 -5.74
CA PRO A 99 22.38 -12.66 -5.60
C PRO A 99 23.27 -11.84 -6.56
N GLY A 100 24.19 -11.05 -6.02
CA GLY A 100 25.06 -10.17 -6.82
C GLY A 100 24.35 -8.98 -7.49
N HIS A 101 23.08 -8.72 -7.15
CA HIS A 101 22.27 -7.67 -7.76
C HIS A 101 21.43 -6.95 -6.69
N ALA A 102 21.83 -5.74 -6.30
CA ALA A 102 21.10 -4.92 -5.33
C ALA A 102 20.87 -3.52 -5.91
N LYS A 103 19.64 -3.24 -6.36
CA LYS A 103 19.24 -1.90 -6.84
C LYS A 103 18.92 -0.94 -5.70
N LEU A 104 18.62 -1.48 -4.52
CA LEU A 104 18.16 -0.73 -3.37
C LEU A 104 19.10 -0.93 -2.19
N ILE A 105 19.41 0.16 -1.48
CA ILE A 105 20.35 0.12 -0.35
C ILE A 105 19.86 -0.76 0.81
N PHE A 106 18.55 -0.99 0.90
CA PHE A 106 17.92 -1.79 1.93
C PHE A 106 17.81 -3.29 1.60
N CYS A 107 18.34 -3.75 0.47
CA CYS A 107 18.42 -5.19 0.19
C CYS A 107 19.13 -5.94 1.32
N GLY A 108 18.58 -7.08 1.76
CA GLY A 108 19.11 -7.90 2.85
C GLY A 108 18.54 -7.61 4.24
N MET A 109 17.72 -6.55 4.40
CA MET A 109 17.01 -6.29 5.66
C MET A 109 16.18 -7.50 6.12
N LYS A 110 16.12 -7.69 7.43
CA LYS A 110 15.43 -8.83 8.06
C LYS A 110 13.97 -8.50 8.33
N LYS A 111 13.17 -9.56 8.49
CA LYS A 111 11.81 -9.48 9.02
C LYS A 111 11.79 -8.69 10.33
N GLY A 112 10.82 -7.78 10.47
CA GLY A 112 10.67 -6.85 11.58
C GLY A 112 11.42 -5.53 11.41
N GLY A 113 12.26 -5.39 10.38
CA GLY A 113 12.87 -4.10 10.03
C GLY A 113 11.83 -3.09 9.54
N ASN A 114 12.10 -1.80 9.75
CA ASN A 114 11.27 -0.71 9.24
C ASN A 114 11.96 -0.11 8.00
N LEU A 115 11.29 -0.21 6.85
CA LEU A 115 11.64 0.53 5.64
C LEU A 115 11.26 1.99 5.79
#